data_AF-A0AAJ1J8V7-F1
#
_entry.id   AF-A0AAJ1J8V7-F1
#
_cell.length_a   1.000
_cell.length_b   1.000
_cell.length_c   1.000
_cell.angle_alpha   90.00
_cell.angle_beta   90.00
_cell.angle_gamma   90.00
#
_symmetry.space_group_name_H-M   'P 1'
#
loop_
_entity.id
_entity.type
_entity.pdbx_description
1 polymer ?
#
loop_
_entity_poly.entity_id
_entity_poly.type
_entity_poly.pdbx_seq_one_letter_code
_entity_poly.pdbx_strand_id
1 'polypeptide(L)'
;MSKGYFLTVSDKTTCGGEILTGTSSIKFYGRQAAIEGSTVTCGRHSGNYVIVGGVGSFLDKGTKLAGTLDSQSTCPCNASLICSIPDSYQK
;
A
#
# COMPACT_ATOMS: atom_id res chain seq x y z
N MET A 1 6.87 19.97 -0.88
CA MET A 1 5.83 19.29 -0.10
C MET A 1 5.29 18.15 -0.94
N SER A 2 5.57 16.91 -0.55
CA SER A 2 5.07 15.75 -1.27
C SER A 2 3.82 15.25 -0.56
N LYS A 3 2.68 15.28 -1.26
CA LYS A 3 1.39 14.79 -0.74
C LYS A 3 1.25 13.32 -1.09
N GLY A 4 1.24 12.46 -0.08
CA GLY A 4 1.03 11.02 -0.23
C GLY A 4 -0.38 10.64 0.16
N TYR A 5 -0.79 9.44 -0.21
CA TYR A 5 -2.10 8.88 0.15
C TYR A 5 -1.91 7.53 0.82
N PHE A 6 -2.73 7.25 1.84
CA PHE A 6 -2.74 5.95 2.47
C PHE A 6 -3.32 4.90 1.54
N LEU A 7 -2.79 3.70 1.68
CA LEU A 7 -3.21 2.53 0.93
C LEU A 7 -4.03 1.61 1.80
N THR A 8 -4.97 0.92 1.19
CA THR A 8 -5.91 0.00 1.82
C THR A 8 -5.98 -1.31 1.08
N VAL A 9 -6.45 -2.35 1.75
CA VAL A 9 -6.80 -3.61 1.12
C VAL A 9 -7.83 -3.36 0.02
N SER A 10 -7.65 -4.07 -1.10
CA SER A 10 -8.38 -3.89 -2.36
C SER A 10 -8.02 -2.66 -3.18
N ASP A 11 -6.98 -1.90 -2.80
CA ASP A 11 -6.42 -0.90 -3.70
C ASP A 11 -5.69 -1.54 -4.88
N LYS A 12 -5.82 -0.90 -6.04
CA LYS A 12 -5.22 -1.37 -7.29
C LYS A 12 -3.79 -0.86 -7.45
N THR A 13 -3.02 -1.56 -8.25
CA THR A 13 -1.68 -1.13 -8.67
C THR A 13 -1.69 -0.73 -10.14
N THR A 14 -0.72 0.09 -10.56
CA THR A 14 -0.61 0.53 -11.96
C THR A 14 -0.34 -0.62 -12.93
N CYS A 15 0.14 -1.77 -12.45
CA CYS A 15 0.31 -2.99 -13.24
C CYS A 15 -0.97 -3.83 -13.34
N GLY A 16 -2.11 -3.36 -12.79
CA GLY A 16 -3.39 -4.06 -12.82
C GLY A 16 -3.54 -5.14 -11.73
N GLY A 17 -2.67 -5.14 -10.73
CA GLY A 17 -2.81 -5.99 -9.55
C GLY A 17 -3.60 -5.30 -8.43
N GLU A 18 -3.68 -5.96 -7.27
CA GLU A 18 -4.40 -5.46 -6.10
C GLU A 18 -3.76 -5.88 -4.77
N ILE A 19 -4.01 -5.09 -3.72
CA ILE A 19 -3.57 -5.39 -2.35
C ILE A 19 -4.54 -6.39 -1.71
N LEU A 20 -4.03 -7.53 -1.26
CA LEU A 20 -4.83 -8.62 -0.67
C LEU A 20 -4.90 -8.54 0.85
N THR A 21 -3.82 -8.14 1.50
CA THR A 21 -3.69 -8.13 2.96
C THR A 21 -3.32 -6.76 3.48
N GLY A 22 -3.64 -6.52 4.75
CA GLY A 22 -3.37 -5.27 5.44
C GLY A 22 -3.46 -5.48 6.94
N THR A 23 -3.21 -4.43 7.70
CA THR A 23 -3.35 -4.47 9.15
C THR A 23 -4.81 -4.35 9.58
N SER A 24 -5.19 -5.12 10.60
CA SER A 24 -6.50 -4.99 11.24
C SER A 24 -6.54 -3.92 12.33
N SER A 25 -5.39 -3.38 12.75
CA SER A 25 -5.33 -2.34 13.79
C SER A 25 -5.84 -1.00 13.27
N ILE A 26 -5.48 -0.65 12.03
CA ILE A 26 -5.88 0.60 11.37
C ILE A 26 -6.79 0.24 10.21
N LYS A 27 -8.00 0.79 10.23
CA LYS A 27 -8.99 0.62 9.16
C LYS A 27 -9.43 1.98 8.66
N PHE A 28 -9.22 2.23 7.37
CA PHE A 28 -9.72 3.41 6.70
C PHE A 28 -11.05 3.07 6.05
N TYR A 29 -12.12 3.77 6.40
CA TYR A 29 -13.45 3.57 5.82
C TYR A 29 -13.92 2.10 5.86
N GLY A 30 -13.57 1.36 6.92
CA GLY A 30 -13.89 -0.06 7.08
C GLY A 30 -12.98 -1.03 6.30
N ARG A 31 -12.03 -0.53 5.51
CA ARG A 31 -10.99 -1.31 4.83
C ARG A 31 -9.71 -1.32 5.66
N GLN A 32 -9.07 -2.48 5.73
CA GLN A 32 -7.78 -2.63 6.41
C GLN A 32 -6.71 -1.77 5.72
N ALA A 33 -5.92 -1.04 6.49
CA ALA A 33 -4.83 -0.26 5.94
C ALA A 33 -3.71 -1.19 5.46
N ALA A 34 -3.13 -0.89 4.30
CA ALA A 34 -1.96 -1.61 3.83
C ALA A 34 -0.74 -1.18 4.65
N ILE A 35 0.12 -2.14 4.96
CA ILE A 35 1.39 -1.96 5.69
C ILE A 35 2.55 -2.52 4.87
N GLU A 36 3.77 -2.11 5.19
CA GLU A 36 4.98 -2.78 4.70
C GLU A 36 4.90 -4.29 4.98
N GLY A 37 5.16 -5.12 3.96
CA GLY A 37 4.99 -6.58 4.00
C GLY A 37 3.61 -7.08 3.58
N SER A 38 2.64 -6.18 3.32
CA SER A 38 1.33 -6.57 2.79
C SER A 38 1.46 -7.22 1.42
N THR A 39 0.68 -8.27 1.18
CA THR A 39 0.70 -9.02 -0.06
C THR A 39 -0.09 -8.28 -1.13
N VAL A 40 0.49 -8.21 -2.33
CA VAL A 40 -0.12 -7.65 -3.53
C VAL A 40 -0.01 -8.65 -4.67
N THR A 41 -1.01 -8.67 -5.53
CA THR A 41 -0.93 -9.36 -6.81
C THR A 41 -0.38 -8.42 -7.87
N CYS A 42 0.10 -8.99 -8.97
CA CYS A 42 0.43 -8.24 -10.17
C CYS A 42 -0.47 -8.72 -11.30
N GLY A 43 -1.07 -7.80 -12.07
CA GLY A 43 -1.88 -8.15 -13.24
C GLY A 43 -1.04 -8.61 -14.45
N ARG A 44 0.26 -8.34 -14.43
CA ARG A 44 1.19 -8.64 -15.54
C ARG A 44 2.05 -9.87 -15.31
N HIS A 45 2.31 -10.22 -14.04
CA HIS A 45 3.14 -11.37 -13.66
C HIS A 45 2.38 -12.24 -12.66
N SER A 46 2.33 -13.54 -12.93
CA SER A 46 1.77 -14.53 -12.01
C SER A 46 2.67 -14.70 -10.79
N GLY A 47 2.22 -14.19 -9.65
CA GLY A 47 2.94 -14.30 -8.39
C GLY A 47 2.34 -13.42 -7.29
N ASN A 48 2.70 -13.74 -6.05
CA ASN A 48 2.40 -12.92 -4.89
C ASN A 48 3.61 -12.07 -4.58
N TYR A 49 3.43 -10.76 -4.63
CA TYR A 49 4.44 -9.77 -4.30
C TYR A 49 4.10 -9.13 -2.97
N VAL A 50 5.03 -8.35 -2.43
CA VAL A 50 4.80 -7.61 -1.18
C VAL A 50 5.08 -6.13 -1.35
N ILE A 51 4.41 -5.32 -0.55
CA ILE A 51 4.70 -3.89 -0.47
C ILE A 51 5.97 -3.70 0.36
N VAL A 52 6.91 -2.95 -0.19
CA VAL A 52 8.11 -2.50 0.52
C VAL A 52 8.08 -1.00 0.67
N GLY A 53 8.56 -0.53 1.81
CA GLY A 53 8.50 0.89 2.17
C GLY A 53 7.14 1.30 2.74
N GLY A 54 7.13 2.47 3.36
CA GLY A 54 5.99 2.96 4.11
C GLY A 54 6.26 4.30 4.74
N VAL A 55 5.19 4.91 5.24
CA VAL A 55 5.19 6.21 5.90
C VAL A 55 5.85 6.06 7.25
N GLY A 56 7.11 6.50 7.37
CA GLY A 56 7.85 6.43 8.63
C GLY A 56 7.21 7.19 9.79
N SER A 57 6.32 8.14 9.52
CA SER A 57 5.56 8.87 10.54
C SER A 57 4.36 8.07 11.09
N PHE A 58 3.92 7.02 10.40
CA PHE A 58 2.76 6.21 10.78
C PHE A 58 3.15 4.74 10.88
N LEU A 59 3.44 4.30 12.10
CA LEU A 59 3.72 2.89 12.41
C LEU A 59 2.53 2.27 13.15
N ASP A 60 2.06 1.13 12.64
CA ASP A 60 1.15 0.25 13.33
C ASP A 60 1.93 -0.91 13.98
N LYS A 61 1.96 -0.97 15.32
CA LYS A 61 2.63 -2.04 16.08
C LYS A 61 4.09 -2.33 15.65
N GLY A 62 4.80 -1.33 15.13
CA GLY A 62 6.17 -1.44 14.64
C GLY A 62 6.32 -1.66 13.14
N THR A 63 5.21 -1.81 12.40
CA THR A 63 5.21 -1.88 10.93
C THR A 63 4.74 -0.56 10.32
N LYS A 64 5.44 -0.05 9.32
CA LYS A 64 5.08 1.23 8.67
C LYS A 64 3.84 1.05 7.80
N LEU A 65 2.91 2.00 7.87
CA LEU A 65 1.78 2.05 6.94
C LEU A 65 2.27 2.27 5.51
N ALA A 66 1.65 1.60 4.56
CA ALA A 66 1.97 1.79 3.16
C ALA A 66 1.34 3.10 2.65
N GLY A 67 2.13 3.87 1.90
CA GLY A 67 1.69 5.12 1.29
C GLY A 67 2.15 5.23 -0.15
N THR A 68 1.37 5.91 -0.98
CA THR A 68 1.63 5.99 -2.44
C THR A 68 2.97 6.64 -2.81
N LEU A 69 3.56 7.44 -1.92
CA LEU A 69 4.87 8.07 -2.11
C LEU A 69 6.04 7.20 -1.66
N ASP A 70 5.92 6.60 -0.47
CA ASP A 70 7.03 5.93 0.22
C ASP A 70 6.98 4.40 0.06
N SER A 71 5.94 3.87 -0.60
CA SER A 71 5.76 2.44 -0.82
C SER A 71 5.75 2.08 -2.29
N GLN A 72 6.39 0.95 -2.59
CA GLN A 72 6.35 0.32 -3.92
C GLN A 72 6.11 -1.17 -3.78
N SER A 73 5.59 -1.76 -4.84
CA SER A 73 5.47 -3.22 -4.92
C SER A 73 6.81 -3.84 -5.32
N THR A 74 7.19 -4.94 -4.68
CA THR A 74 8.35 -5.78 -5.09
C THR A 74 8.15 -6.53 -6.40
N CYS A 75 7.06 -6.23 -7.12
CA CYS A 75 6.88 -6.80 -8.44
C CYS A 75 7.97 -6.28 -9.38
N PRO A 76 8.39 -7.06 -10.39
CA PRO A 76 9.39 -6.63 -11.38
C PRO A 76 8.94 -5.39 -12.17
N CYS A 77 7.66 -5.03 -12.11
CA CYS A 77 7.12 -3.82 -12.71
C CYS A 77 7.45 -2.53 -11.94
N ASN A 78 7.92 -2.64 -10.69
CA ASN A 78 7.98 -1.53 -9.73
C ASN A 78 6.68 -0.71 -9.75
N ALA A 79 5.54 -1.41 -9.72
CA ALA A 79 4.26 -0.76 -9.89
C ALA A 79 3.94 0.12 -8.69
N SER A 80 3.56 1.36 -8.98
CA SER A 80 2.98 2.28 -8.01
C SER A 80 1.61 1.78 -7.56
N LEU A 81 1.28 2.08 -6.31
CA LEU A 81 -0.02 1.76 -5.75
C LEU A 81 -0.98 2.93 -5.98
N ILE A 82 -2.22 2.63 -6.30
CA ILE A 82 -3.26 3.62 -6.58
C ILE A 82 -4.20 3.63 -5.37
N CYS A 83 -4.20 4.73 -4.63
CA CYS A 83 -5.13 4.93 -3.53
C CYS A 83 -6.56 5.14 -4.09
N SER A 84 -7.53 4.38 -3.58
CA SER A 84 -8.96 4.65 -3.82
C SER A 84 -9.53 5.68 -2.86
N ILE A 85 -8.90 5.87 -1.70
CA ILE A 85 -9.38 6.77 -0.65
C ILE A 85 -8.72 8.15 -0.75
N PRO A 86 -9.46 9.24 -0.45
CA PRO A 86 -8.91 10.59 -0.42
C PRO A 86 -8.14 10.89 0.89
N ASP A 87 -7.59 9.86 1.54
CA ASP A 87 -6.90 9.99 2.82
C ASP A 87 -5.42 10.28 2.57
N SER A 88 -5.09 11.57 2.60
CA SER A 88 -3.78 12.07 2.23
C SER A 88 -2.97 12.53 3.42
N TYR A 89 -1.68 12.21 3.42
CA TYR A 89 -0.72 12.72 4.39
C TYR A 89 0.29 13.63 3.69
N GLN A 90 0.84 14.58 4.46
CA GLN A 90 1.90 15.47 4.00
C GLN A 90 3.21 15.09 4.69
N LYS A 91 4.28 15.02 3.89
CA LYS A 91 5.65 14.80 4.35
C LYS A 91 6.54 15.95 3.85
#